data_AF-A0A6P1MBJ6-F1
#
_entry.id   AF-A0A6P1MBJ6-F1
#
_cell.length_a   1.000
_cell.length_b   1.000
_cell.length_c   1.000
_cell.angle_alpha   90.00
_cell.angle_beta   90.00
_cell.angle_gamma   90.00
#
_symmetry.space_group_name_H-M   'P 1'
#
loop_
_entity.id
_entity.type
_entity.pdbx_description
1 polymer ?
#
loop_
_entity_poly.entity_id
_entity_poly.type
_entity_poly.pdbx_seq_one_letter_code
_entity_poly.pdbx_strand_id
1 'polypeptide(L)'
;MIKEFIVEKCKWKNDCQSPVVLMIDDLANKWIDIKNTSECVKGSDWGYLKKDCDSFFHILNNQLLNKYPYVKCTLFLVVGRREGIIKGGNNYLSYDITENGFSEFLKELCNDERFELAYHGLTHGICGDTREEFVEEWNTYSNLEEAIKKIEIGKKIFKDTVGVNFNGGKYCGYCYNDFSDESIVKTNFKWWCRHWDSILLNNYKIKSNVLSLQLDYFNDVIDIPSTIDGSFYSLKSYKKYFQKNI
;
A
#
# COMPACT_ATOMS: atom_id res chain seq x y z
N MET A 1 8.33 -24.11 38.24
CA MET A 1 7.28 -24.54 37.28
C MET A 1 7.31 -23.61 36.10
N ILE A 2 7.85 -24.05 34.97
CA ILE A 2 7.76 -23.33 33.70
C ILE A 2 6.38 -23.69 33.13
N LYS A 3 5.49 -22.72 32.99
CA LYS A 3 4.26 -22.91 32.21
C LYS A 3 4.71 -23.03 30.75
N GLU A 4 4.64 -24.23 30.20
CA GLU A 4 4.72 -24.42 28.76
C GLU A 4 3.57 -23.63 28.13
N PHE A 5 3.91 -22.61 27.34
CA PHE A 5 2.96 -21.98 26.44
C PHE A 5 2.72 -22.96 25.30
N ILE A 6 1.64 -23.73 25.40
CA ILE A 6 1.12 -24.49 24.27
C ILE A 6 0.53 -23.45 23.31
N VAL A 7 1.30 -23.08 22.29
CA VAL A 7 0.77 -22.34 21.14
C VAL A 7 -0.06 -23.34 20.35
N GLU A 8 -1.39 -23.29 20.48
CA GLU A 8 -2.27 -24.00 19.56
C GLU A 8 -1.93 -23.54 18.13
N LYS A 9 -1.57 -24.48 17.25
CA LYS A 9 -1.30 -24.17 15.84
C LYS A 9 -2.54 -23.51 15.26
N CYS A 10 -2.46 -22.20 15.00
CA CYS A 10 -3.39 -21.54 14.09
C CYS A 10 -3.05 -22.08 12.69
N LYS A 11 -3.64 -23.22 12.34
CA LYS A 11 -3.51 -23.83 11.03
C LYS A 11 -4.24 -22.90 10.06
N TRP A 12 -3.49 -22.08 9.34
CA TRP A 12 -4.06 -21.26 8.27
C TRP A 12 -4.83 -22.17 7.30
N LYS A 13 -5.77 -21.58 6.55
CA LYS A 13 -6.63 -22.32 5.61
C LYS A 13 -5.84 -23.41 4.87
N ASN A 14 -6.37 -24.64 4.86
CA ASN A 14 -5.74 -25.83 4.27
C ASN A 14 -4.47 -26.34 5.00
N ASP A 15 -4.38 -26.20 6.32
CA ASP A 15 -3.23 -26.66 7.14
C ASP A 15 -1.90 -25.98 6.76
N CYS A 16 -1.99 -24.76 6.23
CA CYS A 16 -0.82 -23.96 5.87
C CYS A 16 -0.12 -23.43 7.12
N GLN A 17 1.22 -23.31 7.05
CA GLN A 17 2.03 -22.81 8.16
C GLN A 17 2.01 -21.28 8.29
N SER A 18 1.83 -20.57 7.18
CA SER A 18 1.76 -19.10 7.12
C SER A 18 0.99 -18.66 5.88
N PRO A 19 0.24 -17.56 5.92
CA PRO A 19 -0.27 -16.90 4.75
C PRO A 19 0.88 -16.14 4.10
N VAL A 20 0.80 -15.96 2.79
CA VAL A 20 1.66 -15.04 2.05
C VAL A 20 0.72 -14.20 1.19
N VAL A 21 0.85 -12.88 1.31
CA VAL A 21 0.04 -11.91 0.59
C VAL A 21 0.96 -11.09 -0.30
N LEU A 22 0.60 -10.97 -1.58
CA LEU A 22 1.25 -10.04 -2.49
C LEU A 22 0.52 -8.70 -2.40
N MET A 23 1.23 -7.67 -1.96
CA MET A 23 0.69 -6.33 -1.81
C MET A 23 1.57 -5.35 -2.58
N ILE A 24 0.95 -4.47 -3.36
CA ILE A 24 1.64 -3.45 -4.15
C ILE A 24 1.06 -2.10 -3.75
N ASP A 25 1.94 -1.23 -3.26
CA ASP A 25 1.60 0.13 -2.87
C ASP A 25 1.45 1.05 -4.09
N ASP A 26 0.86 2.22 -3.86
CA ASP A 26 0.97 3.37 -4.76
C ASP A 26 0.37 3.18 -6.17
N LEU A 27 -0.68 2.34 -6.30
CA LEU A 27 -1.50 2.35 -7.51
C LEU A 27 -2.18 3.73 -7.63
N ALA A 28 -1.94 4.43 -8.73
CA ALA A 28 -2.51 5.74 -8.98
C ALA A 28 -2.64 5.99 -10.49
N ASN A 29 -3.52 6.91 -10.89
CA ASN A 29 -3.56 7.42 -12.25
C ASN A 29 -2.40 8.40 -12.49
N LYS A 30 -1.18 7.85 -12.51
CA LYS A 30 0.07 8.60 -12.47
C LYS A 30 1.18 7.91 -13.25
N TRP A 31 2.08 8.72 -13.81
CA TRP A 31 3.41 8.30 -14.23
C TRP A 31 4.42 9.44 -14.09
N ILE A 32 5.70 9.11 -14.02
CA ILE A 32 6.80 10.08 -13.80
C ILE A 32 7.67 10.16 -15.05
N ASP A 33 7.93 11.35 -15.57
CA ASP A 33 8.85 11.53 -16.70
C ASP A 33 10.30 11.48 -16.25
N ILE A 34 10.80 10.26 -16.06
CA ILE A 34 12.16 10.00 -15.59
C ILE A 34 13.24 10.27 -16.66
N LYS A 35 12.85 10.47 -17.93
CA LYS A 35 13.77 10.73 -19.04
C LYS A 35 13.65 12.13 -19.63
N ASN A 36 12.71 12.95 -19.15
CA ASN A 36 12.36 14.25 -19.71
C ASN A 36 11.99 14.16 -21.21
N THR A 37 11.30 13.10 -21.60
CA THR A 37 10.86 12.88 -23.00
C THR A 37 9.38 13.15 -23.20
N SER A 38 8.63 13.49 -22.15
CA SER A 38 7.16 13.56 -22.13
C SER A 38 6.48 12.25 -22.52
N GLU A 39 7.18 11.12 -22.36
CA GLU A 39 6.67 9.78 -22.65
C GLU A 39 6.75 8.89 -21.40
N CYS A 40 5.68 8.12 -21.15
CA CYS A 40 5.70 7.12 -20.10
C CYS A 40 6.53 5.92 -20.56
N VAL A 41 7.65 5.68 -19.86
CA VAL A 41 8.58 4.60 -20.17
C VAL A 41 8.46 3.47 -19.15
N LYS A 42 9.01 2.31 -19.50
CA LYS A 42 9.06 1.17 -18.58
C LYS A 42 9.70 1.56 -17.24
N GLY A 43 8.99 1.29 -16.15
CA GLY A 43 9.42 1.60 -14.78
C GLY A 43 9.00 2.97 -14.25
N SER A 44 8.33 3.80 -15.07
CA SER A 44 7.76 5.07 -14.60
C SER A 44 6.24 5.08 -14.43
N ASP A 45 5.56 4.03 -14.89
CA ASP A 45 4.11 3.90 -14.80
C ASP A 45 3.67 3.44 -13.41
N TRP A 46 2.70 4.14 -12.83
CA TRP A 46 2.09 3.82 -11.54
C TRP A 46 0.62 3.40 -11.72
N GLY A 47 0.16 3.27 -12.97
CA GLY A 47 -1.18 2.86 -13.35
C GLY A 47 -1.78 3.66 -14.51
N TYR A 48 -1.19 4.80 -14.85
CA TYR A 48 -1.66 5.65 -15.94
C TYR A 48 -1.85 4.89 -17.28
N LEU A 49 -0.90 4.02 -17.62
CA LEU A 49 -0.94 3.20 -18.84
C LEU A 49 -1.94 2.03 -18.76
N LYS A 50 -2.56 1.79 -17.60
CA LYS A 50 -3.60 0.77 -17.39
C LYS A 50 -3.13 -0.63 -17.79
N LYS A 51 -3.43 -1.08 -19.01
CA LYS A 51 -3.10 -2.41 -19.56
C LYS A 51 -2.18 -2.35 -20.78
N ASP A 52 -1.78 -1.14 -21.19
CA ASP A 52 -0.94 -0.94 -22.37
C ASP A 52 0.42 -1.60 -22.20
N CYS A 53 1.12 -1.80 -23.32
CA CYS A 53 2.47 -2.37 -23.32
C CYS A 53 3.39 -1.58 -22.38
N ASP A 54 4.28 -2.29 -21.70
CA ASP A 54 5.22 -1.73 -20.71
C ASP A 54 4.61 -1.01 -19.49
N SER A 55 3.28 -1.01 -19.32
CA SER A 55 2.63 -0.61 -18.08
C SER A 55 3.04 -1.51 -16.91
N PHE A 56 2.93 -0.99 -15.68
CA PHE A 56 3.22 -1.77 -14.48
C PHE A 56 2.34 -3.04 -14.44
N PHE A 57 1.07 -2.91 -14.83
CA PHE A 57 0.10 -4.00 -14.80
C PHE A 57 0.37 -5.04 -15.89
N HIS A 58 0.77 -4.61 -17.09
CA HIS A 58 1.19 -5.52 -18.16
C HIS A 58 2.39 -6.35 -17.71
N ILE A 59 3.37 -5.72 -17.05
CA ILE A 59 4.54 -6.40 -16.50
C ILE A 59 4.13 -7.36 -15.38
N LEU A 60 3.31 -6.91 -14.42
CA LEU A 60 2.82 -7.73 -13.31
C LEU A 60 2.11 -9.00 -13.82
N ASN A 61 1.20 -8.85 -14.79
CA ASN A 61 0.49 -10.00 -15.35
C ASN A 61 1.44 -10.95 -16.09
N ASN A 62 2.25 -10.43 -17.01
CA ASN A 62 3.05 -11.29 -17.88
C ASN A 62 4.23 -11.95 -17.16
N GLN A 63 4.81 -11.29 -16.17
CA GLN A 63 5.97 -11.80 -15.46
C GLN A 63 5.61 -12.63 -14.22
N LEU A 64 4.42 -12.43 -13.63
CA LEU A 64 4.03 -13.08 -12.39
C LEU A 64 2.66 -13.77 -12.47
N LEU A 65 1.58 -13.02 -12.67
CA LEU A 65 0.23 -13.54 -12.43
C LEU A 65 -0.24 -14.55 -13.49
N ASN A 66 0.21 -14.42 -14.74
CA ASN A 66 -0.08 -15.43 -15.77
C ASN A 66 0.69 -16.73 -15.53
N LYS A 67 1.88 -16.65 -14.92
CA LYS A 67 2.69 -17.82 -14.56
C LYS A 67 2.15 -18.52 -13.30
N TYR A 68 1.60 -17.75 -12.38
CA TYR A 68 1.05 -18.23 -11.11
C TYR A 68 -0.38 -17.73 -10.91
N PRO A 69 -1.36 -18.30 -11.62
CA PRO A 69 -2.74 -17.78 -11.66
C PRO A 69 -3.49 -17.89 -10.32
N TYR A 70 -2.96 -18.66 -9.38
CA TYR A 70 -3.49 -18.78 -8.02
C TYR A 70 -3.02 -17.66 -7.08
N VAL A 71 -2.04 -16.84 -7.49
CA VAL A 71 -1.58 -15.70 -6.70
C VAL A 71 -2.62 -14.60 -6.79
N LYS A 72 -3.03 -14.11 -5.61
CA LYS A 72 -3.90 -12.94 -5.47
C LYS A 72 -3.07 -11.73 -5.04
N CYS A 73 -3.49 -10.55 -5.48
CA CYS A 73 -2.77 -9.31 -5.28
C CYS A 73 -3.69 -8.23 -4.70
N THR A 74 -3.26 -7.59 -3.61
CA THR A 74 -3.89 -6.36 -3.12
C THR A 74 -3.13 -5.16 -3.67
N LEU A 75 -3.85 -4.22 -4.28
CA LEU A 75 -3.32 -2.97 -4.83
C LEU A 75 -3.82 -1.82 -3.97
N PHE A 76 -2.90 -1.11 -3.31
CA PHE A 76 -3.25 0.07 -2.50
C PHE A 76 -3.40 1.29 -3.41
N LEU A 77 -4.64 1.77 -3.52
CA LEU A 77 -5.09 2.78 -4.46
C LEU A 77 -5.16 4.17 -3.80
N VAL A 78 -4.47 5.13 -4.41
CA VAL A 78 -4.67 6.56 -4.14
C VAL A 78 -5.82 7.07 -5.02
N VAL A 79 -6.86 7.64 -4.40
CA VAL A 79 -8.13 7.92 -5.10
C VAL A 79 -8.14 9.24 -5.86
N GLY A 80 -7.53 10.27 -5.28
CA GLY A 80 -7.38 11.58 -5.89
C GLY A 80 -6.08 11.69 -6.67
N ARG A 81 -5.72 12.94 -7.00
CA ARG A 81 -4.42 13.25 -7.59
C ARG A 81 -3.31 12.89 -6.59
N ARG A 82 -2.41 11.99 -6.98
CA ARG A 82 -1.25 11.58 -6.18
C ARG A 82 -0.14 12.61 -6.33
N GLU A 83 0.07 13.41 -5.30
CA GLU A 83 1.04 14.50 -5.29
C GLU A 83 2.48 14.04 -5.48
N GLY A 84 3.38 14.94 -5.87
CA GLY A 84 4.83 14.69 -5.81
C GLY A 84 5.33 14.63 -4.36
N ILE A 85 6.54 14.08 -4.16
CA ILE A 85 7.20 14.20 -2.84
C ILE A 85 7.78 15.61 -2.68
N ILE A 86 8.48 16.07 -3.73
CA ILE A 86 9.13 17.39 -3.78
C ILE A 86 8.32 18.30 -4.72
N LYS A 87 8.02 19.50 -4.25
CA LYS A 87 7.34 20.54 -5.02
C LYS A 87 8.18 20.93 -6.25
N GLY A 88 7.57 20.83 -7.43
CA GLY A 88 8.29 21.11 -8.69
C GLY A 88 9.48 20.18 -8.95
N GLY A 89 9.48 18.96 -8.36
CA GLY A 89 10.49 17.93 -8.63
C GLY A 89 10.39 17.37 -10.06
N ASN A 90 10.46 16.05 -10.22
CA ASN A 90 10.34 15.42 -11.54
C ASN A 90 9.04 15.86 -12.23
N ASN A 91 9.07 15.99 -13.56
CA ASN A 91 7.85 16.11 -14.35
C ASN A 91 7.00 14.85 -14.18
N TYR A 92 5.69 15.00 -14.01
CA TYR A 92 4.76 13.88 -13.91
C TYR A 92 3.37 14.29 -14.39
N LEU A 93 2.60 13.30 -14.85
CA LEU A 93 1.15 13.45 -14.97
C LEU A 93 0.49 12.69 -13.82
N SER A 94 -0.51 13.31 -13.21
CA SER A 94 -1.34 12.67 -12.20
C SER A 94 -2.74 13.25 -12.23
N TYR A 95 -3.71 12.36 -12.25
CA TYR A 95 -5.14 12.64 -12.21
C TYR A 95 -5.78 11.85 -11.08
N ASP A 96 -7.03 12.16 -10.75
CA ASP A 96 -7.84 11.26 -9.92
C ASP A 96 -8.31 10.04 -10.72
N ILE A 97 -8.99 9.12 -10.02
CA ILE A 97 -9.42 7.86 -10.60
C ILE A 97 -10.60 7.96 -11.58
N THR A 98 -11.26 9.11 -11.67
CA THR A 98 -12.43 9.32 -12.54
C THR A 98 -12.03 9.63 -13.99
N GLU A 99 -10.75 9.93 -14.22
CA GLU A 99 -10.24 10.44 -15.49
C GLU A 99 -9.66 9.36 -16.44
N ASN A 100 -9.61 9.69 -17.73
CA ASN A 100 -8.77 9.04 -18.76
C ASN A 100 -8.88 7.50 -18.89
N GLY A 101 -10.09 6.97 -18.75
CA GLY A 101 -10.35 5.53 -18.86
C GLY A 101 -9.80 4.70 -17.69
N PHE A 102 -9.24 5.36 -16.67
CA PHE A 102 -8.71 4.67 -15.50
C PHE A 102 -9.85 4.06 -14.68
N SER A 103 -11.03 4.69 -14.69
CA SER A 103 -12.23 4.16 -14.03
C SER A 103 -12.62 2.77 -14.54
N GLU A 104 -12.54 2.54 -15.85
CA GLU A 104 -12.84 1.27 -16.52
C GLU A 104 -11.80 0.22 -16.12
N PHE A 105 -10.53 0.60 -16.09
CA PHE A 105 -9.47 -0.27 -15.60
C PHE A 105 -9.70 -0.70 -14.15
N LEU A 106 -10.06 0.22 -13.26
CA LEU A 106 -10.38 -0.13 -11.87
C LEU A 106 -11.62 -1.01 -11.75
N LYS A 107 -12.67 -0.78 -12.56
CA LYS A 107 -13.84 -1.66 -12.64
C LYS A 107 -13.46 -3.08 -13.08
N GLU A 108 -12.57 -3.21 -14.05
CA GLU A 108 -12.03 -4.51 -14.47
C GLU A 108 -11.31 -5.22 -13.31
N LEU A 109 -10.44 -4.49 -12.58
CA LEU A 109 -9.74 -5.05 -11.43
C LEU A 109 -10.71 -5.49 -10.31
N CYS A 110 -11.74 -4.70 -10.01
CA CYS A 110 -12.76 -5.07 -9.02
C CYS A 110 -13.58 -6.30 -9.41
N ASN A 111 -13.70 -6.59 -10.71
CA ASN A 111 -14.43 -7.76 -11.22
C ASN A 111 -13.54 -9.02 -11.37
N ASP A 112 -12.23 -8.89 -11.14
CA ASP A 112 -11.29 -9.99 -11.23
C ASP A 112 -10.93 -10.50 -9.82
N GLU A 113 -11.28 -11.76 -9.54
CA GLU A 113 -11.11 -12.37 -8.22
C GLU A 113 -9.66 -12.51 -7.74
N ARG A 114 -8.70 -12.24 -8.63
CA ARG A 114 -7.26 -12.20 -8.30
C ARG A 114 -6.86 -10.89 -7.64
N PHE A 115 -7.67 -9.83 -7.74
CA PHE A 115 -7.32 -8.51 -7.24
C PHE A 115 -8.24 -8.02 -6.12
N GLU A 116 -7.65 -7.27 -5.20
CA GLU A 116 -8.36 -6.40 -4.26
C GLU A 116 -7.81 -4.98 -4.42
N LEU A 117 -8.70 -3.99 -4.57
CA LEU A 117 -8.32 -2.59 -4.43
C LEU A 117 -8.54 -2.17 -2.98
N ALA A 118 -7.49 -1.67 -2.33
CA ALA A 118 -7.49 -1.24 -0.94
C ALA A 118 -7.19 0.26 -0.83
N TYR A 119 -7.68 0.92 0.20
CA TYR A 119 -7.57 2.37 0.33
C TYR A 119 -6.15 2.80 0.74
N HIS A 120 -5.62 3.82 0.06
CA HIS A 120 -4.29 4.37 0.33
C HIS A 120 -4.27 5.88 0.37
N GLY A 121 -5.34 6.47 0.91
CA GLY A 121 -5.48 7.91 1.00
C GLY A 121 -6.12 8.54 -0.24
N LEU A 122 -6.44 9.83 -0.09
CA LEU A 122 -6.94 10.66 -1.16
C LEU A 122 -5.81 11.20 -2.04
N THR A 123 -4.70 11.66 -1.47
CA THR A 123 -3.59 12.28 -2.22
C THR A 123 -2.22 11.68 -1.89
N HIS A 124 -2.15 10.77 -0.92
CA HIS A 124 -0.95 10.17 -0.32
C HIS A 124 -0.17 11.13 0.60
N GLY A 125 -0.35 12.45 0.46
CA GLY A 125 0.29 13.43 1.34
C GLY A 125 0.35 14.82 0.74
N ILE A 126 1.19 15.66 1.34
CA ILE A 126 1.47 17.03 0.91
C ILE A 126 2.97 17.15 0.61
N CYS A 127 3.28 17.65 -0.59
CA CYS A 127 4.66 17.89 -1.02
C CYS A 127 5.35 18.98 -0.18
N GLY A 128 6.65 18.78 0.07
CA GLY A 128 7.54 19.78 0.67
C GLY A 128 8.49 20.39 -0.37
N ASP A 129 9.28 21.38 0.01
CA ASP A 129 10.38 21.89 -0.84
C ASP A 129 11.57 20.92 -0.83
N THR A 130 11.67 20.10 0.22
CA THR A 130 12.62 18.98 0.34
C THR A 130 11.91 17.64 0.59
N ARG A 131 12.65 16.52 0.52
CA ARG A 131 12.06 15.19 0.80
C ARG A 131 11.64 15.06 2.25
N GLU A 132 12.40 15.64 3.15
CA GLU A 132 12.21 15.59 4.60
C GLU A 132 10.97 16.38 5.04
N GLU A 133 10.53 17.33 4.22
CA GLU A 133 9.33 18.13 4.43
C GLU A 133 8.05 17.49 3.86
N PHE A 134 8.15 16.34 3.19
CA PHE A 134 6.97 15.60 2.75
C PHE A 134 6.17 15.12 3.96
N VAL A 135 4.88 15.46 3.99
CA VAL A 135 3.98 15.05 5.07
C VAL A 135 3.00 14.00 4.54
N GLU A 136 3.12 12.79 5.07
CA GLU A 136 2.20 11.68 4.78
C GLU A 136 0.76 12.04 5.16
N GLU A 137 -0.21 11.57 4.38
CA GLU A 137 -1.59 12.08 4.44
C GLU A 137 -2.20 12.10 5.84
N TRP A 138 -2.07 11.02 6.61
CA TRP A 138 -2.66 10.94 7.94
C TRP A 138 -2.02 11.88 8.96
N ASN A 139 -0.76 12.27 8.76
CA ASN A 139 -0.08 13.28 9.59
C ASN A 139 -0.55 14.72 9.29
N THR A 140 -1.30 14.92 8.20
CA THR A 140 -1.83 16.25 7.83
C THR A 140 -3.09 16.61 8.59
N TYR A 141 -3.80 15.62 9.15
CA TYR A 141 -5.09 15.85 9.79
C TYR A 141 -4.91 16.50 11.16
N SER A 142 -5.62 17.61 11.38
CA SER A 142 -5.53 18.39 12.62
C SER A 142 -6.47 17.86 13.71
N ASN A 143 -7.48 17.07 13.34
CA ASN A 143 -8.42 16.44 14.25
C ASN A 143 -9.12 15.23 13.60
N LEU A 144 -9.86 14.48 14.43
CA LEU A 144 -10.59 13.28 14.02
C LEU A 144 -11.70 13.56 12.98
N GLU A 145 -12.44 14.66 13.10
CA GLU A 145 -13.53 14.99 12.17
C GLU A 145 -12.99 15.24 10.75
N GLU A 146 -11.86 15.94 10.66
CA GLU A 146 -11.15 16.16 9.41
C GLU A 146 -10.70 14.83 8.78
N ALA A 147 -10.05 13.96 9.57
CA ALA A 147 -9.61 12.65 9.11
C ALA A 147 -10.77 11.82 8.54
N ILE A 148 -11.87 11.69 9.31
CA ILE A 148 -13.08 10.98 8.88
C ILE A 148 -13.64 11.58 7.60
N LYS A 149 -13.77 12.91 7.54
CA LYS A 149 -14.32 13.60 6.36
C LYS A 149 -13.49 13.33 5.11
N LYS A 150 -12.16 13.39 5.20
CA LYS A 150 -11.26 13.14 4.07
C LYS A 150 -11.33 11.69 3.57
N ILE A 151 -11.35 10.74 4.50
CA ILE A 151 -11.51 9.32 4.19
C ILE A 151 -12.86 9.06 3.50
N GLU A 152 -13.96 9.61 4.03
CA GLU A 152 -15.29 9.43 3.44
C GLU A 152 -15.41 10.06 2.05
N ILE A 153 -14.73 11.19 1.79
CA ILE A 153 -14.61 11.75 0.43
C ILE A 153 -13.93 10.73 -0.50
N GLY A 154 -12.79 10.16 -0.09
CA GLY A 154 -12.08 9.15 -0.88
C GLY A 154 -12.93 7.91 -1.14
N LYS A 155 -13.58 7.37 -0.10
CA LYS A 155 -14.49 6.22 -0.22
C LYS A 155 -15.67 6.52 -1.15
N LYS A 156 -16.24 7.73 -1.06
CA LYS A 156 -17.34 8.16 -1.93
C LYS A 156 -16.90 8.21 -3.39
N ILE A 157 -15.76 8.85 -3.69
CA ILE A 157 -15.22 8.91 -5.06
C ILE A 157 -15.03 7.49 -5.61
N PHE A 158 -14.39 6.60 -4.84
CA PHE A 158 -14.21 5.21 -5.25
C PHE A 158 -15.53 4.49 -5.51
N LYS A 159 -16.47 4.56 -4.57
CA LYS A 159 -17.78 3.91 -4.70
C LYS A 159 -18.56 4.41 -5.91
N ASP A 160 -18.57 5.71 -6.14
CA ASP A 160 -19.24 6.30 -7.31
C ASP A 160 -18.55 5.90 -8.62
N THR A 161 -17.23 5.68 -8.58
CA THR A 161 -16.42 5.29 -9.74
C THR A 161 -16.61 3.82 -10.09
N VAL A 162 -16.50 2.90 -9.13
CA VAL A 162 -16.45 1.44 -9.40
C VAL A 162 -17.64 0.65 -8.87
N GLY A 163 -18.53 1.25 -8.07
CA GLY A 163 -19.74 0.63 -7.56
C GLY A 163 -19.57 -0.25 -6.31
N VAL A 164 -18.36 -0.38 -5.78
CA VAL A 164 -18.06 -1.19 -4.57
C VAL A 164 -17.37 -0.36 -3.49
N ASN A 165 -17.37 -0.84 -2.24
CA ASN A 165 -16.68 -0.18 -1.13
C ASN A 165 -15.29 -0.79 -0.94
N PHE A 166 -14.35 0.01 -0.43
CA PHE A 166 -13.12 -0.53 0.15
C PHE A 166 -13.43 -1.39 1.37
N ASN A 167 -12.69 -2.49 1.55
CA ASN A 167 -12.75 -3.32 2.75
C ASN A 167 -11.59 -3.07 3.71
N GLY A 168 -10.45 -2.58 3.20
CA GLY A 168 -9.30 -2.24 4.02
C GLY A 168 -8.36 -1.28 3.33
N GLY A 169 -7.17 -1.12 3.88
CA GLY A 169 -6.23 -0.13 3.42
C GLY A 169 -4.95 -0.10 4.24
N LYS A 170 -4.20 0.98 4.06
CA LYS A 170 -2.87 1.16 4.64
C LYS A 170 -2.56 2.64 4.82
N TYR A 171 -1.89 2.97 5.92
CA TYR A 171 -1.35 4.31 6.12
C TYR A 171 -0.22 4.61 5.12
N CYS A 172 -0.30 5.77 4.46
CA CYS A 172 0.77 6.30 3.62
C CYS A 172 2.07 6.40 4.43
N GLY A 173 3.14 5.81 3.92
CA GLY A 173 4.43 5.74 4.61
C GLY A 173 4.43 5.04 5.96
N TYR A 174 3.36 4.32 6.34
CA TYR A 174 3.13 3.83 7.72
C TYR A 174 3.17 4.95 8.77
N CYS A 175 2.83 6.16 8.37
CA CYS A 175 2.78 7.33 9.25
C CYS A 175 1.34 7.63 9.65
N TYR A 176 1.15 7.88 10.94
CA TYR A 176 -0.15 8.14 11.53
C TYR A 176 0.01 8.92 12.85
N ASN A 177 -1.09 9.50 13.31
CA ASN A 177 -1.20 10.34 14.51
C ASN A 177 -2.33 9.84 15.44
N ASP A 178 -2.59 10.59 16.52
CA ASP A 178 -3.59 10.24 17.54
C ASP A 178 -5.03 10.08 17.02
N PHE A 179 -5.34 10.64 15.85
CA PHE A 179 -6.68 10.55 15.25
C PHE A 179 -6.81 9.40 14.25
N SER A 180 -5.70 8.78 13.88
CA SER A 180 -5.64 7.92 12.71
C SER A 180 -6.40 6.62 12.92
N ASP A 181 -6.15 5.88 14.00
CA ASP A 181 -6.82 4.58 14.24
C ASP A 181 -8.33 4.76 14.41
N GLU A 182 -8.74 5.75 15.20
CA GLU A 182 -10.15 6.05 15.43
C GLU A 182 -10.87 6.48 14.12
N SER A 183 -10.17 7.18 13.23
CA SER A 183 -10.71 7.53 11.91
C SER A 183 -10.95 6.29 11.03
N ILE A 184 -10.10 5.27 11.12
CA ILE A 184 -10.27 4.00 10.38
C ILE A 184 -11.46 3.22 10.92
N VAL A 185 -11.59 3.14 12.25
CA VAL A 185 -12.71 2.48 12.93
C VAL A 185 -14.04 3.16 12.58
N LYS A 186 -14.11 4.48 12.71
CA LYS A 186 -15.35 5.25 12.44
C LYS A 186 -15.75 5.29 10.97
N THR A 187 -14.84 4.94 10.06
CA THR A 187 -15.11 4.82 8.62
C THR A 187 -15.29 3.38 8.17
N ASN A 188 -15.48 2.43 9.10
CA ASN A 188 -15.94 1.06 8.82
C ASN A 188 -15.03 0.24 7.89
N PHE A 189 -13.70 0.41 7.98
CA PHE A 189 -12.77 -0.55 7.40
C PHE A 189 -12.78 -1.86 8.21
N LYS A 190 -12.54 -2.98 7.53
CA LYS A 190 -12.49 -4.32 8.14
C LYS A 190 -11.08 -4.76 8.50
N TRP A 191 -10.10 -4.29 7.72
CA TRP A 191 -8.69 -4.62 7.92
C TRP A 191 -7.80 -3.42 7.59
N TRP A 192 -6.63 -3.32 8.21
CA TRP A 192 -5.70 -2.24 7.97
C TRP A 192 -4.24 -2.68 8.14
N CYS A 193 -3.35 -2.20 7.26
CA CYS A 193 -1.91 -2.33 7.44
C CYS A 193 -1.39 -1.12 8.23
N ARG A 194 -1.28 -1.28 9.55
CA ARG A 194 -0.91 -0.19 10.47
C ARG A 194 0.58 -0.06 10.70
N HIS A 195 1.29 -1.18 10.73
CA HIS A 195 2.68 -1.24 11.21
C HIS A 195 3.67 -1.69 10.13
N TRP A 196 4.90 -1.16 10.25
CA TRP A 196 6.06 -1.62 9.49
C TRP A 196 7.27 -1.71 10.41
N ASP A 197 7.52 -2.90 10.95
CA ASP A 197 8.64 -3.18 11.84
C ASP A 197 9.99 -3.32 11.10
N SER A 198 10.29 -2.41 10.18
CA SER A 198 11.58 -2.37 9.46
C SER A 198 12.79 -2.20 10.38
N ILE A 199 12.54 -1.71 11.60
CA ILE A 199 13.54 -1.52 12.65
C ILE A 199 14.19 -2.84 13.08
N LEU A 200 13.50 -3.98 12.94
CA LEU A 200 14.07 -5.31 13.16
C LEU A 200 15.26 -5.62 12.24
N LEU A 201 15.41 -4.89 11.12
CA LEU A 201 16.36 -5.19 10.05
C LEU A 201 17.53 -4.20 10.00
N ASN A 202 17.49 -3.10 10.75
CA ASN A 202 18.51 -2.03 10.69
C ASN A 202 19.18 -1.68 12.04
N ASN A 203 19.03 -2.46 13.12
CA ASN A 203 19.66 -2.21 14.43
C ASN A 203 19.40 -0.79 15.02
N TYR A 204 18.35 -0.09 14.59
CA TYR A 204 17.98 1.18 15.22
C TYR A 204 17.17 0.92 16.49
N LYS A 205 17.34 1.79 17.49
CA LYS A 205 16.62 1.70 18.76
C LYS A 205 15.12 1.63 18.51
N ILE A 206 14.56 0.51 18.95
CA ILE A 206 13.14 0.22 19.01
C ILE A 206 12.42 1.42 19.67
N LYS A 207 11.59 2.16 18.92
CA LYS A 207 10.72 3.20 19.50
C LYS A 207 9.55 2.60 20.30
N SER A 208 9.20 1.33 20.03
CA SER A 208 8.11 0.58 20.63
C SER A 208 8.53 -0.87 20.88
N ASN A 209 8.55 -1.33 22.13
CA ASN A 209 8.92 -2.72 22.48
C ASN A 209 7.94 -3.80 21.95
N VAL A 210 6.93 -3.41 21.17
CA VAL A 210 5.89 -4.29 20.63
C VAL A 210 6.13 -4.48 19.14
N LEU A 211 6.31 -5.74 18.73
CA LEU A 211 6.43 -6.13 17.32
C LEU A 211 5.08 -6.60 16.81
N SER A 212 4.69 -6.13 15.63
CA SER A 212 3.42 -6.44 14.97
C SER A 212 3.56 -7.64 14.03
N LEU A 213 4.09 -8.76 14.53
CA LEU A 213 4.36 -9.96 13.70
C LEU A 213 3.20 -10.98 13.67
N GLN A 214 2.16 -10.72 14.47
CA GLN A 214 1.00 -11.59 14.59
C GLN A 214 -0.24 -10.81 14.20
N LEU A 215 -1.25 -11.54 13.75
CA LEU A 215 -2.56 -10.97 13.47
C LEU A 215 -3.12 -10.42 14.78
N ASP A 216 -3.54 -9.17 14.78
CA ASP A 216 -4.12 -8.51 15.94
C ASP A 216 -5.37 -7.73 15.53
N TYR A 217 -5.98 -7.04 16.48
CA TYR A 217 -7.14 -6.21 16.27
C TYR A 217 -6.96 -4.89 17.03
N PHE A 218 -7.34 -3.79 16.39
CA PHE A 218 -7.57 -2.53 17.10
C PHE A 218 -9.04 -2.16 16.98
N ASN A 219 -9.75 -2.27 18.11
CA ASN A 219 -11.22 -2.38 18.12
C ASN A 219 -11.68 -3.56 17.25
N ASP A 220 -12.58 -3.32 16.29
CA ASP A 220 -13.12 -4.36 15.39
C ASP A 220 -12.40 -4.44 14.03
N VAL A 221 -11.30 -3.69 13.86
CA VAL A 221 -10.50 -3.68 12.62
C VAL A 221 -9.36 -4.67 12.77
N ILE A 222 -9.22 -5.59 11.80
CA ILE A 222 -8.11 -6.53 11.73
C ILE A 222 -6.82 -5.76 11.45
N ASP A 223 -5.86 -5.84 12.37
CA ASP A 223 -4.52 -5.32 12.19
C ASP A 223 -3.68 -6.35 11.42
N ILE A 224 -3.36 -6.02 10.16
CA ILE A 224 -2.54 -6.89 9.32
C ILE A 224 -1.10 -6.83 9.85
N PRO A 225 -0.45 -8.00 10.08
CA PRO A 225 0.93 -8.05 10.54
C PRO A 225 1.87 -7.22 9.66
N SER A 226 2.94 -6.70 10.27
CA SER A 226 4.04 -6.01 9.62
C SER A 226 4.46 -6.74 8.35
N THR A 227 4.33 -6.04 7.22
CA THR A 227 4.70 -6.59 5.93
C THR A 227 6.21 -6.47 5.71
N ILE A 228 6.77 -7.43 4.98
CA ILE A 228 8.19 -7.46 4.63
C ILE A 228 8.33 -6.97 3.19
N ASP A 229 9.22 -6.01 2.97
CA ASP A 229 9.52 -5.51 1.63
C ASP A 229 10.15 -6.59 0.74
N GLY A 230 9.67 -6.73 -0.50
CA GLY A 230 10.17 -7.75 -1.42
C GLY A 230 11.67 -7.66 -1.73
N SER A 231 12.28 -6.48 -1.59
CA SER A 231 13.72 -6.25 -1.78
C SER A 231 14.60 -7.01 -0.78
N PHE A 232 14.05 -7.42 0.37
CA PHE A 232 14.74 -8.31 1.31
C PHE A 232 15.07 -9.67 0.68
N TYR A 233 14.24 -10.14 -0.26
CA TYR A 233 14.44 -11.40 -0.98
C TYR A 233 15.25 -11.23 -2.27
N SER A 234 15.68 -10.01 -2.62
CA SER A 234 16.52 -9.80 -3.79
C SER A 234 17.94 -10.34 -3.57
N LEU A 235 18.49 -11.04 -4.58
CA LEU A 235 19.87 -11.55 -4.58
C LEU A 235 20.93 -10.46 -4.34
N LYS A 236 20.60 -9.17 -4.57
CA LYS A 236 21.47 -8.03 -4.25
C LYS A 236 21.71 -7.89 -2.74
N SER A 237 20.70 -8.16 -1.92
CA SER A 237 20.82 -8.18 -0.45
C SER A 237 21.62 -9.40 0.02
N TYR A 238 21.45 -10.55 -0.62
CA TYR A 238 22.20 -11.78 -0.29
C TYR A 238 23.72 -11.57 -0.37
N LYS A 239 24.23 -10.90 -1.42
CA LYS A 239 25.67 -10.56 -1.50
C LYS A 239 26.12 -9.62 -0.38
N LYS A 240 25.30 -8.64 0.00
CA LYS A 240 25.65 -7.65 1.04
C LYS A 240 25.75 -8.27 2.44
N TYR A 241 24.96 -9.30 2.73
CA TYR A 241 24.95 -9.97 4.03
C TYR A 241 25.96 -11.12 4.14
N PHE A 242 26.24 -11.83 3.03
CA PHE A 242 27.14 -13.00 3.04
C PHE A 242 28.58 -12.70 2.57
N GLN A 243 28.90 -11.48 2.15
CA GLN A 243 30.29 -11.07 1.85
C GLN A 243 31.06 -10.50 3.05
N LYS A 244 30.53 -10.62 4.29
CA LYS A 244 31.27 -10.20 5.49
C LYS A 244 32.24 -11.25 6.05
N ASN A 245 32.42 -12.40 5.40
CA ASN A 245 33.35 -13.45 5.82
C ASN A 245 34.19 -14.03 4.66
N ILE A 246 34.93 -13.17 3.93
CA ILE A 246 36.18 -13.56 3.25
C ILE A 246 37.19 -12.44 3.49
#